data_AF-A0A938FAD5-F1
#
_entry.id   AF-A0A938FAD5-F1
#
_cell.length_a   1.000
_cell.length_b   1.000
_cell.length_c   1.000
_cell.angle_alpha   90.00
_cell.angle_beta   90.00
_cell.angle_gamma   90.00
#
_symmetry.space_group_name_H-M   'P 1'
#
loop_
_entity.id
_entity.type
_entity.pdbx_description
1 polymer ?
#
loop_
_entity_poly.entity_id
_entity_poly.type
_entity_poly.pdbx_seq_one_letter_code
_entity_poly.pdbx_strand_id
1 'polypeptide(L)'
;MRRDIARELFRSYRTKSRKTNNQEEDRSKKEDPEKLSNILSDLVTIRDWKKGIAEGTLFTKWREIVGNEIADHCEPITLFEGRLTIKAESTSWATQLRLITPDLLKNIRSRSEGALVDELTVIGPNAPSWKRGLRTIRGARGPRDTYG
;
A
#
# COMPACT_ATOMS: atom_id res chain seq x y z
N MET A 1 -35.45 4.12 -38.76
CA MET A 1 -33.99 4.33 -38.77
C MET A 1 -33.39 3.72 -37.51
N ARG A 2 -32.53 2.69 -37.62
CA ARG A 2 -31.83 2.11 -36.45
C ARG A 2 -30.64 3.00 -36.13
N ARG A 3 -30.55 3.46 -34.88
CA ARG A 3 -29.39 4.20 -34.36
C ARG A 3 -28.23 3.22 -34.22
N ASP A 4 -27.12 3.50 -34.90
CA ASP A 4 -25.92 2.69 -34.86
C ASP A 4 -25.04 3.16 -33.69
N ILE A 5 -25.23 2.50 -32.54
CA ILE A 5 -24.56 2.78 -31.27
C ILE A 5 -23.04 2.64 -31.42
N ALA A 6 -22.57 1.70 -32.25
CA ALA A 6 -21.14 1.49 -32.46
C ALA A 6 -20.50 2.69 -33.14
N ARG A 7 -21.22 3.35 -34.06
CA ARG A 7 -20.73 4.53 -34.78
C ARG A 7 -20.70 5.79 -33.89
N GLU A 8 -21.62 5.93 -32.95
CA GLU A 8 -21.60 6.99 -31.92
C GLU A 8 -20.49 6.77 -30.88
N LEU A 9 -20.30 5.53 -30.42
CA LEU A 9 -19.21 5.17 -29.52
C LEU A 9 -17.84 5.48 -30.15
N PHE A 10 -17.66 5.16 -31.43
CA PHE A 10 -16.41 5.44 -32.14
C PHE A 10 -16.12 6.95 -32.27
N ARG A 11 -17.16 7.76 -32.56
CA ARG A 11 -17.03 9.22 -32.64
C ARG A 11 -16.69 9.86 -31.30
N SER A 12 -17.31 9.39 -30.20
CA SER A 12 -17.03 9.91 -28.86
C SER A 12 -15.65 9.48 -28.31
N TYR A 13 -15.15 8.31 -28.74
CA TYR A 13 -13.83 7.84 -28.32
C TYR A 13 -12.68 8.64 -28.96
N ARG A 14 -12.78 8.98 -30.25
CA ARG A 14 -11.72 9.73 -30.95
C ARG A 14 -11.61 11.19 -30.51
N THR A 15 -12.66 11.77 -29.91
CA THR A 15 -12.68 13.18 -29.47
C THR A 15 -12.32 13.38 -28.00
N LYS A 16 -12.17 12.32 -27.20
CA LYS A 16 -11.52 12.44 -25.89
C LYS A 16 -10.02 12.55 -26.08
N SER A 17 -9.57 13.74 -26.49
CA SER A 17 -8.19 14.17 -26.32
C SER A 17 -7.84 13.97 -24.85
N ARG A 18 -7.01 12.97 -24.59
CA ARG A 18 -6.47 12.66 -23.27
C ARG A 18 -5.67 13.90 -22.89
N LYS A 19 -6.20 14.78 -22.05
CA LYS A 19 -5.42 15.83 -21.41
C LYS A 19 -4.29 15.13 -20.66
N THR A 20 -3.13 15.04 -21.27
CA THR A 20 -1.89 14.77 -20.57
C THR A 20 -1.70 15.95 -19.66
N ASN A 21 -1.81 15.71 -18.36
CA ASN A 21 -1.56 16.71 -17.34
C ASN A 21 -0.04 16.97 -17.34
N ASN A 22 0.45 17.68 -18.36
CA ASN A 22 1.80 18.21 -18.40
C ASN A 22 1.80 19.35 -17.39
N GLN A 23 2.20 19.05 -16.15
CA GLN A 23 2.70 20.08 -15.27
C GLN A 23 3.91 20.69 -15.96
N GLU A 24 3.76 21.91 -16.46
CA GLU A 24 4.86 22.69 -17.02
C GLU A 24 5.91 22.84 -15.91
N GLU A 25 7.04 22.16 -16.05
CA GLU A 25 8.19 22.38 -15.18
C GLU A 25 8.70 23.79 -15.46
N ASP A 26 8.35 24.74 -14.58
CA ASP A 26 8.91 26.08 -14.61
C ASP A 26 10.41 25.98 -14.31
N ARG A 27 11.21 25.82 -15.37
CA ARG A 27 12.67 25.86 -15.33
C ARG A 27 13.11 27.32 -15.22
N SER A 28 12.66 27.99 -14.16
CA SER A 28 13.18 29.29 -13.79
C SER A 28 14.68 29.15 -13.55
N LYS A 29 15.45 29.94 -14.30
CA LYS A 29 16.91 29.90 -14.26
C LYS A 29 17.34 30.56 -12.94
N LYS A 30 17.59 29.75 -11.91
CA LYS A 30 18.09 30.24 -10.62
C LYS A 30 19.55 30.66 -10.79
N GLU A 31 19.84 31.95 -10.63
CA GLU A 31 21.18 32.52 -10.84
C GLU A 31 22.09 32.40 -9.61
N ASP A 32 21.51 32.14 -8.43
CA ASP A 32 22.25 31.97 -7.17
C ASP A 32 22.30 30.50 -6.69
N PRO A 33 23.42 30.05 -6.11
CA PRO A 33 23.53 28.70 -5.56
C PRO A 33 22.64 28.52 -4.31
N GLU A 34 21.67 27.61 -4.42
CA GLU A 34 20.84 27.21 -3.27
C GLU A 34 21.44 26.02 -2.51
N LYS A 35 21.08 25.91 -1.22
CA LYS A 35 21.40 24.71 -0.45
C LYS A 35 20.70 23.50 -1.06
N LEU A 36 21.44 22.39 -1.20
CA LEU A 36 20.90 21.12 -1.69
C LEU A 36 19.66 20.66 -0.89
N SER A 37 19.63 20.93 0.42
CA SER A 37 18.49 20.64 1.29
C SER A 37 17.19 21.32 0.84
N ASN A 38 17.28 22.56 0.35
CA ASN A 38 16.12 23.35 -0.04
C ASN A 38 15.55 22.84 -1.37
N ILE A 39 16.43 22.57 -2.34
CA ILE A 39 16.07 21.97 -3.63
C ILE A 39 15.41 20.60 -3.42
N LEU A 40 16.00 19.78 -2.53
CA LEU A 40 15.45 18.46 -2.20
C LEU A 40 14.06 18.58 -1.54
N SER A 41 13.88 19.55 -0.63
CA SER A 41 12.60 19.78 0.04
C SER A 41 11.51 20.27 -0.91
N ASP A 42 11.87 21.12 -1.88
CA ASP A 42 10.97 21.57 -2.95
C ASP A 42 10.56 20.40 -3.84
N LEU A 43 11.51 19.59 -4.31
CA LEU A 43 11.22 18.40 -5.13
C LEU A 43 10.31 17.41 -4.41
N VAL A 44 10.56 17.17 -3.11
CA VAL A 44 9.74 16.31 -2.27
C VAL A 44 8.30 16.84 -2.14
N THR A 45 8.13 18.17 -2.15
CA THR A 45 6.82 18.82 -2.07
C THR A 45 6.10 18.82 -3.42
N ILE A 46 6.79 19.10 -4.51
CA ILE A 46 6.22 19.16 -5.88
C ILE A 46 5.72 17.78 -6.33
N ARG A 47 6.39 16.71 -5.93
CA ARG A 47 6.09 15.34 -6.38
C ARG A 47 5.20 14.54 -5.41
N ASP A 48 4.66 15.17 -4.35
CA ASP A 48 3.93 14.51 -3.25
C ASP A 48 4.71 13.33 -2.62
N TRP A 49 6.04 13.33 -2.74
CA TRP A 49 6.92 12.27 -2.24
C TRP A 49 7.02 12.24 -0.72
N LYS A 50 6.48 13.24 -0.01
CA LYS A 50 6.39 13.25 1.45
C LYS A 50 5.74 11.97 1.98
N LYS A 51 4.70 11.48 1.31
CA LYS A 51 4.02 10.22 1.69
C LYS A 51 4.94 9.01 1.50
N GLY A 52 5.57 8.88 0.33
CA GLY A 52 6.49 7.77 0.04
C GLY A 52 7.74 7.75 0.92
N ILE A 53 8.26 8.92 1.33
CA ILE A 53 9.38 9.01 2.27
C ILE A 53 8.95 8.57 3.66
N ALA A 54 7.79 9.03 4.14
CA ALA A 54 7.27 8.63 5.44
C ALA A 54 6.99 7.12 5.50
N GLU A 55 6.43 6.55 4.43
CA GLU A 55 6.26 5.10 4.22
C GLU A 55 7.60 4.36 4.31
N GLY A 56 8.63 4.86 3.61
CA GLY A 56 9.97 4.26 3.65
C GLY A 56 10.62 4.32 5.04
N THR A 57 10.43 5.42 5.77
CA THR A 57 10.93 5.53 7.16
C THR A 57 10.21 4.59 8.12
N LEU A 58 8.89 4.39 7.96
CA LEU A 58 8.12 3.41 8.74
C LEU A 58 8.69 2.00 8.54
N PHE A 59 9.02 1.62 7.30
CA PHE A 59 9.56 0.28 7.02
C PHE A 59 10.98 0.11 7.57
N THR A 60 11.82 1.15 7.45
CA THR A 60 13.19 1.11 7.98
C THR A 60 13.21 1.05 9.51
N LYS A 61 12.30 1.77 10.17
CA LYS A 61 12.18 1.84 11.64
C LYS A 61 11.15 0.87 12.22
N TRP A 62 10.71 -0.12 11.44
CA TRP A 62 9.65 -1.04 11.85
C TRP A 62 9.88 -1.61 13.26
N ARG A 63 11.06 -2.18 13.48
CA ARG A 63 11.46 -2.77 14.77
C ARG A 63 11.45 -1.79 15.94
N GLU A 64 11.82 -0.53 15.72
CA GLU A 64 11.77 0.52 16.75
C GLU A 64 10.32 0.89 17.11
N ILE A 65 9.42 0.86 16.11
CA ILE A 65 8.02 1.28 16.27
C ILE A 65 7.19 0.21 17.00
N VAL A 66 7.28 -1.05 16.53
CA VAL A 66 6.47 -2.16 17.06
C VAL A 66 7.17 -2.97 18.15
N GLY A 67 8.49 -2.87 18.28
CA GLY A 67 9.29 -3.64 19.22
C GLY A 67 9.79 -4.97 18.64
N ASN A 68 10.74 -5.60 19.34
CA ASN A 68 11.46 -6.80 18.87
C ASN A 68 10.53 -7.99 18.63
N GLU A 69 9.70 -8.34 19.61
CA GLU A 69 8.83 -9.52 19.55
C GLU A 69 7.92 -9.50 18.32
N ILE A 70 7.27 -8.36 18.05
CA ILE A 70 6.39 -8.22 16.89
C ILE A 70 7.21 -8.21 15.59
N ALA A 71 8.33 -7.49 15.56
CA ALA A 71 9.18 -7.39 14.37
C ALA A 71 9.88 -8.70 13.99
N ASP A 72 10.07 -9.63 14.92
CA ASP A 72 10.66 -10.94 14.66
C ASP A 72 9.68 -11.89 13.96
N HIS A 73 8.37 -11.71 14.15
CA HIS A 73 7.34 -12.59 13.62
C HIS A 73 6.45 -11.95 12.56
N CYS A 74 6.62 -10.65 12.27
CA CYS A 74 5.87 -9.98 11.23
C CYS A 74 6.62 -8.83 10.55
N GLU A 75 6.34 -8.68 9.27
CA GLU A 75 7.02 -7.73 8.39
C GLU A 75 5.99 -6.85 7.66
N PRO A 76 6.26 -5.54 7.51
CA PRO A 76 5.42 -4.66 6.71
C PRO A 76 5.65 -4.96 5.22
N ILE A 77 4.56 -5.17 4.47
CA ILE A 77 4.63 -5.45 3.02
C ILE A 77 4.40 -4.18 2.21
N THR A 78 3.29 -3.49 2.52
CA THR A 78 2.82 -2.35 1.73
C THR A 78 2.10 -1.37 2.62
N LEU A 79 2.25 -0.08 2.33
CA LEU A 79 1.43 0.98 2.87
C LEU A 79 0.83 1.72 1.67
N PHE A 80 -0.48 1.64 1.51
CA PHE A 80 -1.17 2.24 0.37
C PHE A 80 -2.47 2.89 0.84
N GLU A 81 -2.66 4.16 0.50
CA GLU A 81 -3.87 4.94 0.88
C GLU A 81 -4.23 4.81 2.37
N GLY A 82 -3.23 4.87 3.25
CA GLY A 82 -3.43 4.73 4.69
C GLY A 82 -3.59 3.30 5.20
N ARG A 83 -3.62 2.28 4.33
CA ARG A 83 -3.72 0.88 4.72
C ARG A 83 -2.33 0.24 4.81
N LEU A 84 -1.87 -0.01 6.04
CA LEU A 84 -0.66 -0.78 6.30
C LEU A 84 -0.97 -2.27 6.27
N THR A 85 -0.31 -3.00 5.39
CA THR A 85 -0.43 -4.45 5.28
C THR A 85 0.79 -5.13 5.87
N ILE A 86 0.56 -6.04 6.81
CA ILE A 86 1.60 -6.79 7.52
C ILE A 86 1.47 -8.26 7.18
N LYS A 87 2.60 -8.92 6.92
CA LYS A 87 2.72 -10.37 6.78
C LYS A 87 3.13 -10.96 8.13
N ALA A 88 2.35 -11.89 8.65
CA ALA A 88 2.76 -12.72 9.77
C ALA A 88 3.51 -13.97 9.28
N GLU A 89 4.46 -14.44 10.08
CA GLU A 89 5.21 -15.67 9.83
C GLU A 89 4.31 -16.92 9.90
N SER A 90 3.36 -16.96 10.83
CA SER A 90 2.47 -18.11 11.06
C SER A 90 1.00 -17.73 11.17
N THR A 91 0.12 -18.73 11.06
CA THR A 91 -1.34 -18.56 11.22
C THR A 91 -1.71 -18.11 12.63
N SER A 92 -1.03 -18.66 13.64
CA SER A 92 -1.22 -18.29 15.05
C SER A 92 -0.79 -16.84 15.31
N TRP A 93 0.38 -16.42 14.82
CA TRP A 93 0.82 -15.02 14.89
C TRP A 93 -0.12 -14.07 14.15
N ALA A 94 -0.64 -14.46 12.97
CA ALA A 94 -1.62 -13.66 12.25
C ALA A 94 -2.90 -13.44 13.09
N THR A 95 -3.32 -14.46 13.83
CA THR A 95 -4.50 -14.38 14.71
C THR A 95 -4.21 -13.50 15.93
N GLN A 96 -3.07 -13.67 16.57
CA GLN A 96 -2.64 -12.82 17.69
C GLN A 96 -2.57 -11.35 17.26
N LEU A 97 -1.93 -11.05 16.13
CA LEU A 97 -1.83 -9.70 15.60
C LEU A 97 -3.21 -9.08 15.33
N ARG A 98 -4.16 -9.85 14.78
CA ARG A 98 -5.54 -9.37 14.56
C ARG A 98 -6.25 -8.97 15.84
N LEU A 99 -6.00 -9.68 16.95
CA LEU A 99 -6.57 -9.37 18.25
C LEU A 99 -6.01 -8.06 18.82
N ILE A 100 -4.70 -7.83 18.65
CA ILE A 100 -4.02 -6.63 19.16
C ILE A 100 -3.96 -5.46 18.17
N THR A 101 -4.51 -5.64 16.96
CA THR A 101 -4.54 -4.62 15.90
C THR A 101 -4.93 -3.22 16.38
N PRO A 102 -5.98 -3.02 17.21
CA PRO A 102 -6.39 -1.68 17.61
C PRO A 102 -5.32 -0.93 18.39
N ASP A 103 -4.60 -1.63 19.27
CA ASP A 103 -3.54 -1.01 20.07
C ASP A 103 -2.25 -0.87 19.28
N LEU A 104 -1.95 -1.83 18.40
CA LEU A 104 -0.82 -1.74 17.47
C LEU A 104 -0.98 -0.54 16.52
N LEU A 105 -2.18 -0.29 16.00
CA LEU A 105 -2.48 0.85 15.14
C LEU A 105 -2.28 2.19 15.88
N LYS A 106 -2.74 2.31 17.13
CA LYS A 106 -2.48 3.50 17.96
C LYS A 106 -0.98 3.74 18.17
N ASN A 107 -0.26 2.66 18.45
CA ASN A 107 1.18 2.70 18.70
C ASN A 107 1.98 3.10 17.45
N ILE A 108 1.61 2.57 16.28
CA ILE A 108 2.23 2.95 15.02
C ILE A 108 1.96 4.43 14.74
N ARG A 109 0.71 4.90 14.86
CA ARG A 109 0.35 6.31 14.65
C ARG A 109 1.10 7.29 15.55
N SER A 110 1.37 6.91 16.80
CA SER A 110 2.08 7.81 17.73
C SER A 110 3.57 7.92 17.43
N ARG A 111 4.16 6.93 16.74
CA ARG A 111 5.60 6.88 16.43
C ARG A 111 5.94 7.17 14.96
N SER A 112 5.00 7.00 14.05
CA SER A 112 5.19 7.26 12.62
C SER A 112 4.71 8.66 12.25
N GLU A 113 5.53 9.67 12.54
CA GLU A 113 5.23 11.05 12.15
C GLU A 113 5.26 11.19 10.62
N GLY A 114 4.18 11.70 10.03
CA GLY A 114 4.05 11.92 8.58
C GLY A 114 3.59 10.71 7.76
N ALA A 115 3.65 9.48 8.29
CA ALA A 115 3.07 8.31 7.62
C ALA A 115 1.60 8.21 8.01
N LEU A 116 0.70 8.50 7.08
CA LEU A 116 -0.74 8.35 7.29
C LEU A 116 -1.04 6.84 7.36
N VAL A 117 -1.35 6.32 8.55
CA VAL A 117 -1.77 4.93 8.75
C VAL A 117 -3.17 4.92 9.33
N ASP A 118 -4.17 4.74 8.48
CA ASP A 118 -5.60 4.73 8.82
C ASP A 118 -6.11 3.33 9.18
N GLU A 119 -5.60 2.29 8.52
CA GLU A 119 -6.04 0.91 8.70
C GLU A 119 -4.86 -0.05 8.75
N LEU A 120 -5.00 -1.11 9.56
CA LEU A 120 -4.04 -2.19 9.64
C LEU A 120 -4.66 -3.49 9.12
N THR A 121 -4.06 -4.09 8.10
CA THR A 121 -4.47 -5.38 7.54
C THR A 121 -3.39 -6.44 7.81
N VAL A 122 -3.78 -7.55 8.43
CA VAL A 122 -2.86 -8.66 8.75
C VAL A 122 -3.13 -9.85 7.83
N ILE A 123 -2.12 -10.22 7.05
CA ILE A 123 -2.11 -11.39 6.17
C ILE A 123 -1.26 -12.47 6.85
N GLY A 124 -1.76 -13.71 6.88
CA GLY A 124 -0.98 -14.85 7.35
C GLY A 124 0.02 -15.34 6.31
N PRO A 125 0.77 -16.42 6.61
CA PRO A 125 1.56 -17.11 5.60
C PRO A 125 0.66 -17.59 4.46
N ASN A 126 1.23 -17.81 3.27
CA ASN A 126 0.49 -18.32 2.11
C ASN A 126 -0.27 -19.59 2.49
N ALA A 127 -1.60 -19.50 2.56
CA ALA A 127 -2.44 -20.64 2.88
C ALA A 127 -2.39 -21.63 1.70
N PRO A 128 -2.17 -22.94 1.97
CA PRO A 128 -2.27 -23.94 0.91
C PRO A 128 -3.67 -23.91 0.28
N SER A 129 -3.73 -23.95 -1.05
CA SER A 129 -5.00 -24.11 -1.74
C SER A 129 -5.23 -25.60 -2.02
N TRP A 130 -6.32 -26.15 -1.49
CA TRP A 130 -6.75 -27.51 -1.80
C TRP A 130 -7.64 -27.62 -3.05
N LYS A 131 -7.83 -26.49 -3.76
CA LYS A 131 -8.47 -26.53 -5.08
C LYS A 131 -7.49 -27.13 -6.09
N ARG A 132 -7.74 -28.38 -6.49
CA ARG A 132 -7.01 -29.05 -7.58
C ARG A 132 -7.86 -29.13 -8.84
N GLY A 133 -7.43 -28.45 -9.90
CA GLY A 133 -8.00 -28.58 -11.25
C GLY A 133 -9.34 -27.86 -11.47
N LEU A 134 -9.86 -27.95 -12.70
CA LEU A 134 -11.09 -27.25 -13.12
C LEU A 134 -12.36 -27.91 -12.56
N ARG A 135 -12.29 -29.20 -12.18
CA ARG A 135 -13.41 -29.99 -11.67
C ARG A 135 -13.33 -30.17 -10.15
N THR A 136 -13.31 -29.07 -9.40
CA THR A 136 -13.40 -29.11 -7.93
C THR A 136 -14.85 -29.12 -7.45
N ILE A 137 -15.14 -29.95 -6.46
CA ILE A 137 -16.42 -29.93 -5.73
C ILE A 137 -16.66 -28.54 -5.10
N ARG A 138 -17.84 -27.97 -5.38
CA ARG A 138 -18.27 -26.68 -4.79
C ARG A 138 -18.48 -26.87 -3.29
N GLY A 139 -17.72 -26.12 -2.48
CA GLY A 139 -17.81 -26.19 -1.02
C GLY A 139 -16.93 -27.26 -0.36
N ALA A 140 -16.00 -27.87 -1.10
CA ALA A 140 -14.99 -28.75 -0.52
C ALA A 140 -14.19 -27.99 0.55
N ARG A 141 -14.37 -28.37 1.81
CA ARG A 141 -13.61 -27.81 2.93
C ARG A 141 -12.24 -28.50 2.94
N GLY A 142 -11.17 -27.71 2.99
CA GLY A 142 -9.81 -28.21 3.16
C GLY A 142 -9.65 -28.98 4.49
N PRO A 143 -8.45 -29.47 4.81
CA PRO A 143 -8.14 -30.19 6.04
C PRO A 143 -8.62 -29.39 7.25
N ARG A 144 -9.43 -30.01 8.11
CA ARG A 144 -10.11 -29.33 9.22
C ARG A 144 -9.25 -29.18 10.48
N ASP A 145 -8.15 -29.92 10.61
CA ASP A 145 -7.41 -30.04 11.87
C ASP A 145 -5.87 -29.87 11.74
N THR A 146 -5.36 -29.09 10.80
CA THR A 146 -3.90 -29.18 10.47
C THR A 146 -3.07 -27.91 10.49
N TYR A 147 -3.49 -26.85 11.19
CA TYR A 147 -2.58 -25.73 11.48
C TYR A 147 -2.88 -25.14 12.85
N GLY A 148 -2.02 -25.48 13.83
CA GLY A 148 -1.68 -24.57 14.92
C GLY A 148 -0.64 -23.53 14.47
#